data_AF-A0A956PTF1-F1
#
_entry.id   AF-A0A956PTF1-F1
#
_cell.length_a   1.000
_cell.length_b   1.000
_cell.length_c   1.000
_cell.angle_alpha   90.00
_cell.angle_beta   90.00
_cell.angle_gamma   90.00
#
_symmetry.space_group_name_H-M   'P 1'
#
loop_
_entity.id
_entity.type
_entity.pdbx_description
1 polymer ?
#
loop_
_entity_poly.entity_id
_entity_poly.type
_entity_poly.pdbx_seq_one_letter_code
_entity_poly.pdbx_strand_id
1 'polypeptide(L)'
;MTTRREFLKGILAGIALTALDPWQALAAPHTGQPLLVAVHLTGGNDALNTLVPHKSPVYRRARPNLALGSRGLLPTENDLALHPSLSGLHARFEEGKALLVAGVGREDHDRSHFRASDILHGAGNPGGDGWMALLSKRLNTNPLSFGSTVSRAVACPDHPPIGLVSDE
;
A
#
# COMPACT_ATOMS: atom_id res chain seq x y z
N MET A 1 1.03 19.78 -39.69
CA MET A 1 0.84 18.44 -40.27
C MET A 1 2.00 17.57 -39.80
N THR A 2 1.75 16.59 -38.92
CA THR A 2 2.78 15.64 -38.48
C THR A 2 3.23 14.78 -39.65
N THR A 3 4.54 14.69 -39.84
CA THR A 3 5.11 13.89 -40.94
C THR A 3 5.07 12.40 -40.60
N ARG A 4 5.06 11.54 -41.62
CA ARG A 4 5.11 10.06 -41.44
C ARG A 4 6.31 9.61 -40.59
N ARG A 5 7.42 10.35 -40.64
CA ARG A 5 8.62 10.13 -39.82
C ARG A 5 8.39 10.50 -38.35
N GLU A 6 7.67 11.57 -38.07
CA GLU A 6 7.31 11.96 -36.70
C GLU A 6 6.30 11.00 -36.09
N PHE A 7 5.33 10.52 -36.88
CA PHE A 7 4.38 9.49 -36.46
C PHE A 7 5.09 8.17 -36.08
N LEU A 8 6.02 7.71 -36.92
CA LEU A 8 6.79 6.48 -36.63
C LEU A 8 7.73 6.64 -35.43
N LYS A 9 8.33 7.82 -35.24
CA LYS A 9 9.12 8.12 -34.04
C LYS A 9 8.25 8.15 -32.78
N GLY A 10 7.01 8.65 -32.87
CA GLY A 10 6.04 8.62 -31.80
C GLY A 10 5.63 7.20 -31.39
N ILE A 11 5.42 6.30 -32.36
CA ILE A 11 5.12 4.88 -32.11
C ILE A 11 6.30 4.17 -31.43
N LEU A 12 7.53 4.40 -31.88
CA LEU A 12 8.73 3.81 -31.28
C LEU A 12 8.96 4.27 -29.83
N ALA A 13 8.67 5.55 -29.52
CA ALA A 13 8.73 6.05 -28.15
C ALA A 13 7.61 5.47 -27.25
N GLY A 14 6.42 5.21 -27.82
CA GLY A 14 5.30 4.58 -27.12
C GLY A 14 5.51 3.10 -26.79
N ILE A 15 6.12 2.33 -27.70
CA ILE A 15 6.43 0.91 -27.50
C ILE A 15 7.56 0.72 -26.47
N ALA A 16 8.52 1.65 -26.40
CA ALA A 16 9.56 1.60 -25.38
C ALA A 16 9.02 1.75 -23.95
N LEU A 17 7.86 2.42 -23.78
CA LEU A 17 7.21 2.57 -22.47
C LEU A 17 6.42 1.32 -22.04
N THR A 18 5.89 0.55 -22.98
CA THR A 18 5.13 -0.69 -22.68
C THR A 18 6.01 -1.94 -22.56
N ALA A 19 7.27 -1.87 -22.99
CA ALA A 19 8.25 -2.94 -22.86
C ALA A 19 9.04 -2.90 -21.53
N LEU A 20 8.85 -1.86 -20.72
CA LEU A 20 9.42 -1.83 -19.38
C LEU A 20 8.58 -2.71 -18.49
N ASP A 21 9.16 -3.83 -18.07
CA ASP A 21 8.72 -4.51 -16.86
C ASP A 21 8.66 -3.43 -15.75
N PRO A 22 7.49 -3.17 -15.13
CA PRO A 22 7.36 -2.16 -14.09
C PRO A 22 8.37 -2.37 -12.95
N TRP A 23 8.87 -3.59 -12.76
CA TRP A 23 9.97 -3.88 -11.83
C TRP A 23 11.31 -3.26 -12.23
N GLN A 24 11.58 -3.09 -13.53
CA GLN A 24 12.80 -2.41 -14.02
C GLN A 24 12.71 -0.89 -13.85
N ALA A 25 11.50 -0.30 -13.91
CA ALA A 25 11.32 1.11 -13.58
C ALA A 25 11.60 1.40 -12.08
N LEU A 26 11.33 0.43 -11.19
CA LEU A 26 11.78 0.48 -9.79
C LEU A 26 13.29 0.29 -9.61
N ALA A 27 13.96 -0.35 -10.58
CA ALA A 27 15.40 -0.61 -10.55
C ALA A 27 16.26 0.56 -11.08
N ALA A 28 15.64 1.70 -11.43
CA ALA A 28 16.36 2.90 -11.83
C ALA A 28 17.34 3.33 -10.73
N PRO A 29 18.56 3.79 -11.07
CA PRO A 29 19.58 4.14 -10.08
C PRO A 29 19.03 5.16 -9.07
N HIS A 30 19.15 4.84 -7.80
CA HIS A 30 18.73 5.70 -6.71
C HIS A 30 19.47 7.03 -6.79
N THR A 31 18.74 8.13 -7.01
CA THR A 31 19.28 9.49 -7.15
C THR A 31 19.80 10.07 -5.82
N GLY A 32 19.86 9.28 -4.74
CA GLY A 32 20.17 9.72 -3.38
C GLY A 32 19.03 10.47 -2.69
N GLN A 33 17.88 10.64 -3.35
CA GLN A 33 16.69 11.28 -2.77
C GLN A 33 15.84 10.25 -2.01
N PRO A 34 15.35 10.54 -0.80
CA PRO A 34 14.49 9.64 -0.04
C PRO A 34 13.26 9.21 -0.86
N LEU A 35 12.98 7.90 -0.90
CA LEU A 35 11.82 7.33 -1.58
C LEU A 35 10.84 6.77 -0.54
N LEU A 36 9.57 7.17 -0.63
CA LEU A 36 8.48 6.55 0.09
C LEU A 36 7.73 5.60 -0.84
N VAL A 37 7.65 4.32 -0.45
CA VAL A 37 6.82 3.33 -1.14
C VAL A 37 5.66 2.96 -0.22
N ALA A 38 4.43 3.19 -0.69
CA ALA A 38 3.22 2.79 0.00
C ALA A 38 2.59 1.58 -0.71
N VAL A 39 2.50 0.45 -0.01
CA VAL A 39 1.88 -0.77 -0.52
C VAL A 39 0.52 -0.94 0.12
N HIS A 40 -0.53 -0.92 -0.70
CA HIS A 40 -1.89 -1.23 -0.28
C HIS A 40 -2.23 -2.65 -0.72
N LEU A 41 -2.47 -3.54 0.24
CA LEU A 41 -2.93 -4.90 -0.02
C LEU A 41 -4.46 -4.88 -0.15
N THR A 42 -4.95 -4.91 -1.38
CA THR A 42 -6.40 -5.01 -1.66
C THR A 42 -6.91 -6.41 -1.28
N GLY A 43 -8.08 -6.47 -0.66
CA GLY A 43 -8.71 -7.72 -0.23
C GLY A 43 -9.04 -7.75 1.26
N GLY A 44 -9.32 -8.94 1.79
CA GLY A 44 -9.66 -9.16 3.19
C GLY A 44 -8.47 -9.66 3.99
N ASN A 45 -7.63 -8.76 4.51
CA ASN A 45 -6.60 -9.17 5.46
C ASN A 45 -7.22 -9.44 6.84
N ASP A 46 -6.93 -10.62 7.39
CA ASP A 46 -7.26 -10.93 8.78
C ASP A 46 -6.17 -10.40 9.71
N ALA A 47 -6.30 -9.14 10.10
CA ALA A 47 -5.30 -8.45 10.91
C ALA A 47 -5.01 -9.17 12.24
N LEU A 48 -6.00 -9.82 12.85
CA LEU A 48 -5.84 -10.56 14.10
C LEU A 48 -5.13 -11.91 13.94
N ASN A 49 -4.98 -12.42 12.71
CA ASN A 49 -4.09 -13.54 12.40
C ASN A 49 -2.79 -13.09 11.70
N THR A 50 -2.67 -11.81 11.33
CA THR A 50 -1.41 -11.18 10.86
C THR A 50 -0.52 -10.80 12.04
N LEU A 51 -1.08 -10.02 12.97
CA LEU A 51 -0.46 -9.61 14.23
C LEU A 51 -1.32 -10.13 15.38
N VAL A 52 -0.93 -11.31 15.86
CA VAL A 52 -1.73 -12.20 16.68
C VAL A 52 -1.61 -11.84 18.16
N PRO A 53 -2.70 -11.47 18.84
CA PRO A 53 -2.73 -11.31 20.30
C PRO A 53 -2.86 -12.69 20.97
N HIS A 54 -1.85 -13.54 20.79
CA HIS A 54 -1.92 -14.99 21.05
C HIS A 54 -2.12 -15.35 22.52
N LYS A 55 -1.80 -14.44 23.45
CA LYS A 55 -2.07 -14.63 24.89
C LYS A 55 -3.47 -14.15 25.30
N SER A 56 -4.19 -13.42 24.46
CA SER A 56 -5.52 -12.88 24.80
C SER A 56 -6.58 -13.99 24.86
N PRO A 57 -7.24 -14.17 26.01
CA PRO A 57 -8.34 -15.14 26.11
C PRO A 57 -9.58 -14.66 25.36
N VAL A 58 -9.76 -13.35 25.17
CA VAL A 58 -10.84 -12.77 24.36
C VAL A 58 -10.67 -13.16 22.90
N TYR A 59 -9.45 -13.05 22.35
CA TYR A 59 -9.13 -13.47 20.98
C TYR A 59 -9.50 -14.94 20.73
N ARG A 60 -9.10 -15.84 21.63
CA ARG A 60 -9.43 -17.27 21.51
C ARG A 60 -10.93 -17.55 21.60
N ARG A 61 -11.64 -16.94 22.57
CA ARG A 61 -13.09 -17.13 22.72
C ARG A 61 -13.89 -16.56 21.55
N ALA A 62 -13.49 -15.40 21.02
CA ALA A 62 -14.18 -14.77 19.91
C ALA A 62 -13.93 -15.50 18.57
N ARG A 63 -12.87 -16.32 18.49
CA ARG A 63 -12.41 -16.94 17.24
C ARG A 63 -12.12 -18.43 17.41
N PRO A 64 -13.09 -19.27 17.85
CA PRO A 64 -12.85 -20.65 18.24
C PRO A 64 -12.24 -21.53 17.12
N ASN A 65 -12.57 -21.24 15.86
CA ASN A 65 -12.08 -21.99 14.70
C ASN A 65 -10.88 -21.34 13.99
N LEU A 66 -10.54 -20.09 14.34
CA LEU A 66 -9.55 -19.29 13.62
C LEU A 66 -8.37 -18.84 14.49
N ALA A 67 -8.50 -18.89 15.81
CA ALA A 67 -7.49 -18.41 16.73
C ALA A 67 -6.23 -19.27 16.64
N LEU A 68 -5.08 -18.62 16.44
CA LEU A 68 -3.79 -19.28 16.42
C LEU A 68 -3.28 -19.51 17.84
N GLY A 69 -2.76 -20.71 18.10
CA GLY A 69 -2.02 -21.00 19.32
C GLY A 69 -0.62 -20.38 19.29
N SER A 70 0.12 -20.45 20.40
CA SER A 70 1.45 -19.83 20.49
C SER A 70 2.56 -20.60 19.76
N ARG A 71 2.29 -21.79 19.24
CA ARG A 71 3.31 -22.63 18.59
C ARG A 71 3.62 -22.09 17.20
N GLY A 72 4.88 -21.75 16.95
CA GLY A 72 5.38 -21.33 15.63
C GLY A 72 5.10 -19.87 15.28
N LEU A 73 4.35 -19.14 16.11
CA LEU A 73 4.22 -17.70 15.96
C LEU A 73 5.56 -17.00 16.18
N LEU A 74 5.74 -15.86 15.53
CA LEU A 74 6.98 -15.08 15.56
C LEU A 74 6.81 -13.94 16.58
N PRO A 75 7.38 -14.05 17.79
CA PRO A 75 7.10 -13.10 18.86
C PRO A 75 7.50 -11.67 18.51
N THR A 76 6.70 -10.70 18.94
CA THR A 76 7.06 -9.28 18.89
C THR A 76 7.00 -8.71 20.32
N GLU A 77 6.37 -7.55 20.50
CA GLU A 77 6.21 -6.88 21.79
C GLU A 77 4.76 -7.00 22.30
N ASN A 78 4.54 -6.70 23.60
CA ASN A 78 3.21 -6.54 24.20
C ASN A 78 2.26 -7.73 24.00
N ASP A 79 2.78 -8.96 24.10
CA ASP A 79 2.04 -10.22 23.91
C ASP A 79 1.42 -10.39 22.50
N LEU A 80 1.97 -9.68 21.52
CA LEU A 80 1.69 -9.86 20.11
C LEU A 80 2.75 -10.76 19.46
N ALA A 81 2.37 -11.41 18.37
CA ALA A 81 3.28 -12.19 17.54
C ALA A 81 2.82 -12.15 16.07
N LEU A 82 3.76 -12.11 15.13
CA LEU A 82 3.45 -12.21 13.70
C LEU A 82 3.12 -13.66 13.29
N HIS A 83 2.31 -13.78 12.23
CA HIS A 83 2.05 -15.06 11.57
C HIS A 83 3.37 -15.74 11.11
N PRO A 84 3.49 -17.07 11.15
CA PRO A 84 4.73 -17.78 10.76
C PRO A 84 5.19 -17.46 9.33
N SER A 85 4.24 -17.23 8.42
CA SER A 85 4.52 -16.86 7.01
C SER A 85 5.14 -15.47 6.84
N LEU A 86 5.24 -14.67 7.90
CA LEU A 86 5.77 -13.31 7.89
C LEU A 86 7.21 -13.25 8.42
N SER A 87 7.97 -14.34 8.32
CA SER A 87 9.37 -14.43 8.78
C SER A 87 10.27 -13.33 8.22
N GLY A 88 10.08 -12.94 6.96
CA GLY A 88 10.82 -11.82 6.36
C GLY A 88 10.52 -10.48 7.02
N LEU A 89 9.25 -10.21 7.35
CA LEU A 89 8.85 -8.99 8.05
C LEU A 89 9.31 -9.02 9.51
N HIS A 90 9.22 -10.17 10.17
CA HIS A 90 9.71 -10.38 11.53
C HIS A 90 11.22 -10.12 11.63
N ALA A 91 12.02 -10.62 10.69
CA ALA A 91 13.45 -10.33 10.66
C ALA A 91 13.74 -8.81 10.57
N ARG A 92 12.97 -8.06 9.77
CA ARG A 92 13.10 -6.60 9.71
C ARG A 92 12.68 -5.91 11.01
N PHE A 93 11.68 -6.44 11.71
CA PHE A 93 11.25 -5.95 13.01
C PHE A 93 12.35 -6.15 14.06
N GLU A 94 12.93 -7.35 14.16
CA GLU A 94 14.05 -7.66 15.07
C GLU A 94 15.30 -6.79 14.79
N GLU A 95 15.52 -6.41 13.53
CA GLU A 95 16.59 -5.48 13.14
C GLU A 95 16.28 -4.00 13.49
N GLY A 96 15.10 -3.68 14.04
CA GLY A 96 14.66 -2.30 14.30
C GLY A 96 14.30 -1.51 13.03
N LYS A 97 14.07 -2.21 11.91
CA LYS A 97 13.78 -1.63 10.59
C LYS A 97 12.32 -1.72 10.18
N ALA A 98 11.46 -2.26 11.03
CA ALA A 98 10.01 -2.28 10.84
C ALA A 98 9.30 -1.91 12.14
N LEU A 99 8.20 -1.18 12.01
CA LEU A 99 7.30 -0.86 13.12
C LEU A 99 5.92 -1.47 12.84
N LEU A 100 5.34 -2.07 13.86
CA LEU A 100 4.01 -2.67 13.80
C LEU A 100 3.03 -1.77 14.57
N VAL A 101 2.02 -1.25 13.88
CA VAL A 101 0.99 -0.38 14.47
C VAL A 101 -0.34 -1.12 14.43
N ALA A 102 -0.84 -1.50 15.61
CA ALA A 102 -2.13 -2.17 15.77
C ALA A 102 -3.24 -1.16 16.11
N GLY A 103 -4.51 -1.56 15.93
CA GLY A 103 -5.66 -0.73 16.31
C GLY A 103 -5.88 0.50 15.44
N VAL A 104 -5.32 0.51 14.22
CA VAL A 104 -5.57 1.58 13.24
C VAL A 104 -6.93 1.35 12.60
N GLY A 105 -7.82 2.31 12.72
CA GLY A 105 -9.17 2.24 12.16
C GLY A 105 -9.95 3.53 12.40
N ARG A 106 -11.17 3.57 11.91
CA ARG A 106 -12.13 4.65 12.17
C ARG A 106 -13.10 4.23 13.28
N GLU A 107 -13.56 5.21 14.07
CA GLU A 107 -14.59 4.99 15.09
C GLU A 107 -15.96 4.69 14.48
N ASP A 108 -16.27 5.29 13.32
CA ASP A 108 -17.49 5.05 12.58
C ASP A 108 -17.31 3.85 11.64
N HIS A 109 -18.00 2.77 11.97
CA HIS A 109 -18.00 1.55 11.17
C HIS A 109 -19.13 1.61 10.15
N ASP A 110 -18.80 1.85 8.88
CA ASP A 110 -19.65 1.43 7.79
C ASP A 110 -19.33 -0.02 7.38
N ARG A 111 -20.31 -0.73 6.79
CA ARG A 111 -20.12 -2.12 6.31
C ARG A 111 -19.80 -2.17 4.80
N SER A 112 -19.55 -1.04 4.17
CA SER A 112 -19.25 -0.90 2.76
C SER A 112 -17.74 -0.83 2.53
N HIS A 113 -17.17 -1.93 2.05
CA HIS A 113 -15.76 -1.97 1.66
C HIS A 113 -15.36 -0.83 0.71
N PHE A 114 -16.22 -0.47 -0.24
CA PHE A 114 -15.96 0.62 -1.17
C PHE A 114 -15.89 1.97 -0.47
N ARG A 115 -16.81 2.22 0.48
CA ARG A 115 -16.88 3.50 1.17
C ARG A 115 -15.75 3.65 2.19
N ALA A 116 -15.44 2.61 2.96
CA ALA A 116 -14.31 2.61 3.88
C ALA A 116 -12.98 2.87 3.15
N SER A 117 -12.77 2.24 1.99
CA SER A 117 -11.58 2.47 1.14
C SER A 117 -11.53 3.91 0.60
N ASP A 118 -12.65 4.42 0.12
CA ASP A 118 -12.79 5.79 -0.38
C ASP A 118 -12.43 6.84 0.68
N ILE A 119 -12.92 6.66 1.90
CA ILE A 119 -12.63 7.53 3.05
C ILE A 119 -11.15 7.43 3.47
N LEU A 120 -10.61 6.22 3.59
CA LEU A 120 -9.20 6.00 3.96
C LEU A 120 -8.26 6.68 2.96
N HIS A 121 -8.53 6.50 1.68
CA HIS A 121 -7.73 7.09 0.62
C HIS A 121 -7.93 8.61 0.50
N GLY A 122 -9.17 9.09 0.55
CA GLY A 122 -9.52 10.52 0.41
C GLY A 122 -9.31 11.37 1.67
N ALA A 123 -8.54 10.86 2.64
CA ALA A 123 -8.20 11.54 3.89
C ALA A 123 -9.41 11.98 4.76
N GLY A 124 -10.56 11.30 4.66
CA GLY A 124 -11.72 11.57 5.53
C GLY A 124 -13.07 11.65 4.80
N ASN A 125 -14.06 12.23 5.49
CA ASN A 125 -15.44 12.43 5.03
C ASN A 125 -15.98 13.80 5.50
N PRO A 126 -16.45 14.71 4.61
CA PRO A 126 -16.42 14.62 3.15
C PRO A 126 -14.96 14.61 2.66
N GLY A 127 -14.62 13.63 1.82
CA GLY A 127 -13.24 13.42 1.38
C GLY A 127 -12.69 14.61 0.59
N GLY A 128 -11.37 14.75 0.57
CA GLY A 128 -10.63 15.80 -0.13
C GLY A 128 -9.46 15.24 -0.93
N ASP A 129 -8.33 15.96 -0.94
CA ASP A 129 -7.07 15.46 -1.47
C ASP A 129 -6.66 14.18 -0.73
N GLY A 130 -6.15 13.21 -1.48
CA GLY A 130 -5.66 11.98 -0.88
C GLY A 130 -4.50 12.22 0.09
N TRP A 131 -4.36 11.39 1.11
CA TRP A 131 -3.36 11.61 2.16
C TRP A 131 -1.91 11.59 1.63
N MET A 132 -1.61 10.79 0.59
CA MET A 132 -0.30 10.83 -0.08
C MET A 132 -0.16 12.06 -0.96
N ALA A 133 -1.25 12.57 -1.53
CA ALA A 133 -1.24 13.81 -2.28
C ALA A 133 -0.93 15.01 -1.37
N LEU A 134 -1.46 15.01 -0.14
CA LEU A 134 -1.10 16.01 0.88
C LEU A 134 0.40 15.96 1.25
N LEU A 135 0.98 14.75 1.34
CA LEU A 135 2.42 14.60 1.53
C LEU A 135 3.21 15.08 0.32
N SER A 136 2.75 14.74 -0.89
CA SER A 136 3.34 15.15 -2.16
C SER A 136 3.40 16.67 -2.30
N LYS A 137 2.33 17.37 -1.92
CA LYS A 137 2.30 18.84 -1.82
C LYS A 137 3.36 19.39 -0.87
N ARG A 138 3.52 18.78 0.31
CA ARG A 138 4.54 19.20 1.30
C ARG A 138 5.97 18.96 0.82
N LEU A 139 6.18 17.90 0.05
CA LEU A 139 7.49 17.51 -0.48
C LEU A 139 7.78 18.10 -1.86
N ASN A 140 6.81 18.81 -2.47
CA ASN A 140 6.88 19.34 -3.83
C ASN A 140 7.30 18.27 -4.87
N THR A 141 6.66 17.11 -4.84
CA THR A 141 6.94 15.96 -5.71
C THR A 141 5.67 15.36 -6.28
N ASN A 142 5.73 14.71 -7.44
CA ASN A 142 4.61 14.00 -8.06
C ASN A 142 4.55 12.56 -7.55
N PRO A 143 3.40 12.10 -7.01
CA PRO A 143 3.25 10.70 -6.67
C PRO A 143 3.11 9.85 -7.94
N LEU A 144 3.72 8.67 -7.91
CA LEU A 144 3.57 7.62 -8.92
C LEU A 144 2.64 6.54 -8.37
N SER A 145 1.61 6.16 -9.13
CA SER A 145 0.66 5.12 -8.76
C SER A 145 0.68 3.99 -9.78
N PHE A 146 0.75 2.76 -9.28
CA PHE A 146 0.67 1.53 -10.08
C PHE A 146 -0.54 0.71 -9.63
N GLY A 147 -1.26 0.11 -10.58
CA GLY A 147 -2.39 -0.80 -10.32
C GLY A 147 -3.51 -0.66 -11.34
N SER A 148 -4.61 -1.40 -11.17
CA SER A 148 -5.75 -1.37 -12.09
C SER A 148 -6.51 -0.03 -12.10
N THR A 149 -6.33 0.79 -11.07
CA THR A 149 -6.85 2.17 -11.00
C THR A 149 -5.86 3.08 -10.28
N VAL A 150 -5.91 4.38 -10.57
CA VAL A 150 -5.16 5.37 -9.80
C VAL A 150 -5.76 5.47 -8.40
N SER A 151 -4.96 5.22 -7.36
CA SER A 151 -5.45 5.27 -5.99
C SER A 151 -5.92 6.67 -5.61
N ARG A 152 -7.09 6.76 -4.95
CA ARG A 152 -7.55 8.02 -4.35
C ARG A 152 -6.57 8.59 -3.33
N ALA A 153 -5.65 7.79 -2.79
CA ALA A 153 -4.64 8.25 -1.84
C ALA A 153 -3.70 9.30 -2.44
N VAL A 154 -3.49 9.24 -3.76
CA VAL A 154 -2.62 10.17 -4.51
C VAL A 154 -3.41 11.20 -5.31
N ALA A 155 -4.74 11.16 -5.26
CA ALA A 155 -5.58 12.06 -6.05
C ALA A 155 -5.51 13.49 -5.49
N CYS A 156 -5.11 14.43 -6.34
CA CYS A 156 -5.19 15.86 -6.10
C CYS A 156 -5.32 16.61 -7.43
N PRO A 157 -6.25 17.57 -7.58
CA PRO A 157 -6.37 18.39 -8.78
C PRO A 157 -5.12 19.21 -9.11
N ASP A 158 -4.42 19.72 -8.09
CA ASP A 158 -3.26 20.60 -8.26
C ASP A 158 -1.96 19.85 -8.57
N HIS A 159 -1.94 18.53 -8.30
CA HIS A 159 -0.75 17.70 -8.37
C HIS A 159 -1.14 16.31 -8.91
N PRO A 160 -1.51 16.21 -10.20
CA PRO A 160 -2.07 14.98 -10.74
C PRO A 160 -1.04 13.84 -10.67
N PRO A 161 -1.43 12.66 -10.15
CA PRO A 161 -0.53 11.52 -10.09
C PRO A 161 -0.17 11.04 -11.49
N ILE A 162 1.05 10.55 -11.65
CA ILE A 162 1.41 9.78 -12.83
C ILE A 162 0.87 8.36 -12.59
N GLY A 163 -0.13 7.96 -13.36
CA GLY A 163 -0.75 6.63 -13.27
C GLY A 163 -0.19 5.69 -14.32
N LEU A 164 0.40 4.58 -13.89
CA LEU A 164 0.66 3.43 -14.75
C LEU A 164 -0.43 2.39 -14.46
N VAL A 165 -1.46 2.43 -15.29
CA VAL A 165 -2.58 1.50 -15.19
C VAL A 165 -2.22 0.24 -15.97
N SER A 166 -2.22 -0.90 -15.30
CA SER A 166 -2.07 -2.19 -15.97
C SER A 166 -3.43 -2.62 -16.52
N ASP A 167 -3.48 -2.94 -17.80
CA ASP A 167 -4.62 -3.66 -18.40
C ASP A 167 -4.56 -5.11 -17.91
N GLU A 168 -5.18 -5.41 -16.77
CA GLU A 168 -5.58 -6.78 -16.42
C GLU A 168 -6.98 -7.08 -16.96
#